data_AF-A0A5N5SWW7-F1
#
_entry.id   AF-A0A5N5SWW7-F1
#
_cell.length_a   1.000
_cell.length_b   1.000
_cell.length_c   1.000
_cell.angle_alpha   90.00
_cell.angle_beta   90.00
_cell.angle_gamma   90.00
#
_symmetry.space_group_name_H-M   'P 1'
#
loop_
_entity.id
_entity.type
_entity.pdbx_description
1 polymer ?
#
loop_
_entity_poly.entity_id
_entity_poly.type
_entity_poly.pdbx_seq_one_letter_code
_entity_poly.pdbx_strand_id
1 'polypeptide(L)'
;MAGILPSGHTYKEISEEETERLTKKFSYLSDGGINIQPGNSIYAKSYLKFAELIYNFEVREDDIFINTVAKSGTNWIAEIVWNLVHNPDMDNPEASLSLDYRYPFFDVDFIFDVSSSPKFDPEGELVKRFKRLCPGRDYNEGLHIQLAEALPDPRLLKGHTPLSFWNPNVLEKAKHVRLAWEKRNNPNLLFLFYEDLKENPKSQIKKVDQFIGTNRSDKQIDNIVHCTSFDYMKKKSKENSPLSFDGALCETETQLMLNPYLE
;
A
#
# COMPACT_ATOMS: atom_id res chain seq x y z
N MET A 1 18.57 21.70 12.39
CA MET A 1 17.58 21.57 13.49
C MET A 1 16.67 20.41 13.17
N ALA A 2 16.14 19.70 14.18
CA ALA A 2 15.18 18.62 13.93
C ALA A 2 13.82 19.23 13.57
N GLY A 3 13.20 18.73 12.49
CA GLY A 3 11.82 19.08 12.15
C GLY A 3 10.83 18.21 12.92
N ILE A 4 9.54 18.58 12.87
CA ILE A 4 8.44 17.85 13.51
C ILE A 4 7.40 17.54 12.43
N LEU A 5 6.99 16.28 12.35
CA LEU A 5 5.91 15.81 11.47
C LEU A 5 4.54 16.09 12.11
N PRO A 6 3.45 16.12 11.33
CA PRO A 6 2.09 16.30 11.87
C PRO A 6 1.71 15.23 12.91
N SER A 7 2.29 14.04 12.79
CA SER A 7 2.16 12.93 13.74
C SER A 7 2.93 13.11 15.06
N GLY A 8 3.61 14.25 15.26
CA GLY A 8 4.43 14.56 16.44
C GLY A 8 5.81 13.91 16.44
N HIS A 9 6.14 13.09 15.44
CA HIS A 9 7.46 12.49 15.31
C HIS A 9 8.49 13.56 14.94
N THR A 10 9.71 13.43 15.44
CA THR A 10 10.81 14.33 15.05
C THR A 10 11.61 13.72 13.91
N TYR A 11 12.16 14.54 13.02
CA TYR A 11 13.04 14.06 11.97
C TYR A 11 14.29 14.92 11.80
N LYS A 12 15.34 14.32 11.25
CA LYS A 12 16.54 15.01 10.79
C LYS A 12 16.88 14.51 9.39
N GLU A 13 17.30 15.40 8.51
CA GLU A 13 17.90 14.98 7.25
C GLU A 13 19.18 14.17 7.54
N ILE A 14 19.37 13.08 6.80
CA ILE A 14 20.61 12.28 6.87
C ILE A 14 21.75 13.04 6.15
N SER A 15 23.00 12.73 6.47
CA SER A 15 24.15 13.38 5.82
C SER A 15 24.26 12.99 4.34
N GLU A 16 24.93 13.82 3.54
CA GLU A 16 25.24 13.52 2.14
C GLU A 16 25.97 12.17 2.01
N GLU A 17 26.95 11.90 2.89
CA GLU A 17 27.66 10.61 2.94
C GLU A 17 26.69 9.42 3.15
N GLU A 18 25.74 9.57 4.07
CA GLU A 18 24.75 8.52 4.36
C GLU A 18 23.76 8.37 3.21
N THR A 19 23.33 9.48 2.58
CA THR A 19 22.52 9.48 1.36
C THR A 19 23.24 8.75 0.23
N GLU A 20 24.49 9.07 -0.06
CA GLU A 20 25.29 8.40 -1.11
C GLU A 20 25.44 6.91 -0.83
N ARG A 21 25.66 6.54 0.44
CA ARG A 21 25.77 5.14 0.85
C ARG A 21 24.46 4.39 0.63
N LEU A 22 23.34 4.97 1.04
CA LEU A 22 22.03 4.32 1.00
C LEU A 22 21.42 4.31 -0.41
N THR A 23 21.66 5.34 -1.23
CA THR A 23 21.12 5.45 -2.59
C THR A 23 21.60 4.32 -3.50
N LYS A 24 22.78 3.74 -3.21
CA LYS A 24 23.30 2.54 -3.90
C LYS A 24 22.39 1.31 -3.77
N LYS A 25 21.56 1.27 -2.73
CA LYS A 25 20.58 0.20 -2.47
C LYS A 25 19.13 0.67 -2.61
N PHE A 26 18.89 1.96 -2.39
CA PHE A 26 17.56 2.54 -2.28
C PHE A 26 17.49 3.80 -3.13
N SER A 27 17.19 3.64 -4.42
CA SER A 27 17.16 4.74 -5.40
C SER A 27 16.21 5.87 -5.02
N TYR A 28 15.15 5.59 -4.25
CA TYR A 28 14.21 6.60 -3.75
C TYR A 28 14.84 7.60 -2.76
N LEU A 29 16.09 7.40 -2.33
CA LEU A 29 16.84 8.33 -1.48
C LEU A 29 17.74 9.28 -2.28
N SER A 30 17.66 9.28 -3.61
CA SER A 30 18.52 10.07 -4.50
C SER A 30 18.49 11.58 -4.22
N ASP A 31 17.35 12.11 -3.80
CA ASP A 31 17.17 13.52 -3.43
C ASP A 31 17.33 13.78 -1.91
N GLY A 32 17.90 12.81 -1.20
CA GLY A 32 18.10 12.84 0.24
C GLY A 32 17.10 12.00 1.03
N GLY A 33 17.43 11.80 2.31
CA GLY A 33 16.61 11.05 3.24
C GLY A 33 16.40 11.79 4.55
N ILE A 34 15.39 11.36 5.31
CA ILE A 34 15.13 11.79 6.67
C ILE A 34 15.17 10.59 7.60
N ASN A 35 15.79 10.74 8.77
CA ASN A 35 15.71 9.80 9.87
C ASN A 35 14.63 10.29 10.85
N ILE A 36 13.58 9.49 11.00
CA ILE A 36 12.41 9.77 11.83
C ILE A 36 12.54 9.05 13.18
N GLN A 37 12.20 9.77 14.25
CA GLN A 37 12.22 9.32 15.63
C GLN A 37 10.84 9.46 16.28
N PRO A 38 10.47 8.55 17.21
CA PRO A 38 11.25 7.37 17.64
C PRO A 38 11.32 6.26 16.58
N GLY A 39 12.28 5.35 16.71
CA GLY A 39 12.35 4.12 15.90
C GLY A 39 13.40 4.11 14.77
N ASN A 40 14.19 5.18 14.62
CA ASN A 40 15.34 5.24 13.71
C ASN A 40 15.00 4.83 12.26
N SER A 41 13.87 5.29 11.75
CA SER A 41 13.35 4.90 10.43
C SER A 41 13.76 5.89 9.36
N ILE A 42 14.34 5.40 8.27
CA ILE A 42 14.79 6.24 7.14
C ILE A 42 13.72 6.28 6.05
N TYR A 43 13.31 7.49 5.67
CA TYR A 43 12.36 7.78 4.58
C TYR A 43 12.99 8.69 3.53
N ALA A 44 12.45 8.65 2.32
CA ALA A 44 12.76 9.64 1.30
C ALA A 44 12.41 11.04 1.79
N LYS A 45 13.26 12.03 1.50
CA LYS A 45 13.01 13.43 1.89
C LYS A 45 11.70 13.97 1.30
N SER A 46 11.30 13.49 0.13
CA SER A 46 10.01 13.76 -0.52
C SER A 46 8.81 13.45 0.38
N TYR A 47 8.90 12.54 1.36
CA TYR A 47 7.82 12.28 2.31
C TYR A 47 7.34 13.56 3.02
N LEU A 48 8.23 14.52 3.27
CA LEU A 48 7.89 15.80 3.90
C LEU A 48 6.82 16.60 3.12
N LYS A 49 6.76 16.46 1.79
CA LYS A 49 5.74 17.08 0.94
C LYS A 49 4.35 16.48 1.16
N PHE A 50 4.29 15.19 1.51
CA PHE A 50 3.04 14.43 1.63
C PHE A 50 2.60 14.17 3.07
N ALA A 51 3.44 14.45 4.07
CA ALA A 51 3.17 14.14 5.47
C ALA A 51 1.85 14.75 5.97
N GLU A 52 1.55 16.01 5.61
CA GLU A 52 0.28 16.66 5.95
C GLU A 52 -0.92 16.04 5.24
N LEU A 53 -0.77 15.66 3.96
CA LEU A 53 -1.82 15.01 3.18
C LEU A 53 -2.17 13.63 3.75
N ILE A 54 -1.15 12.84 4.09
CA ILE A 54 -1.33 11.50 4.68
C ILE A 54 -1.93 11.61 6.08
N TYR A 55 -1.44 12.54 6.91
CA TYR A 55 -1.95 12.70 8.27
C TYR A 55 -3.41 13.15 8.26
N ASN A 56 -3.78 14.12 7.41
CA ASN A 56 -5.13 14.67 7.37
C ASN A 56 -6.08 13.96 6.39
N PHE A 57 -5.65 12.86 5.77
CA PHE A 57 -6.48 12.11 4.83
C PHE A 57 -7.83 11.73 5.47
N GLU A 58 -8.92 12.05 4.80
CA GLU A 58 -10.26 11.76 5.31
C GLU A 58 -10.57 10.26 5.19
N VAL A 59 -10.53 9.58 6.32
CA VAL A 59 -10.88 8.16 6.47
C VAL A 59 -12.39 8.01 6.64
N ARG A 60 -12.97 7.09 5.87
CA ARG A 60 -14.40 6.73 5.88
C ARG A 60 -14.62 5.43 6.64
N GLU A 61 -15.85 5.20 7.10
CA GLU A 61 -16.19 4.01 7.92
C GLU A 61 -16.05 2.69 7.14
N ASP A 62 -16.32 2.72 5.84
CA ASP A 62 -16.24 1.55 4.95
C ASP A 62 -14.86 1.35 4.31
N ASP A 63 -13.85 2.15 4.70
CA ASP A 63 -12.49 1.96 4.20
C ASP A 63 -11.87 0.66 4.72
N ILE A 64 -11.13 -0.01 3.83
CA ILE A 64 -10.35 -1.20 4.14
C ILE A 64 -8.90 -0.93 3.76
N PHE A 65 -8.05 -0.82 4.78
CA PHE A 65 -6.61 -0.64 4.63
C PHE A 65 -5.90 -1.98 4.62
N ILE A 66 -5.05 -2.19 3.62
CA ILE A 66 -4.03 -3.24 3.60
C ILE A 66 -2.71 -2.56 3.90
N ASN A 67 -2.32 -2.64 5.17
CA ASN A 67 -1.13 -1.97 5.66
C ASN A 67 -0.15 -3.01 6.18
N THR A 68 0.92 -3.30 5.45
CA THR A 68 1.84 -4.39 5.81
C THR A 68 3.27 -3.90 5.86
N VAL A 69 4.19 -4.76 6.28
CA VAL A 69 5.61 -4.56 5.96
C VAL A 69 5.84 -5.00 4.51
N ALA A 70 6.83 -4.43 3.84
CA ALA A 70 7.19 -4.85 2.50
C ALA A 70 7.53 -6.36 2.48
N LYS A 71 7.20 -7.04 1.37
CA LYS A 71 7.46 -8.46 1.12
C LYS A 71 6.81 -9.46 2.09
N SER A 72 5.86 -9.04 2.92
CA SER A 72 5.12 -9.93 3.83
C SER A 72 3.81 -10.48 3.25
N GLY A 73 3.70 -10.60 1.91
CA GLY A 73 2.50 -11.10 1.24
C GLY A 73 1.44 -10.04 0.89
N THR A 74 1.80 -8.75 0.82
CA THR A 74 0.88 -7.63 0.54
C THR A 74 0.01 -7.83 -0.70
N ASN A 75 0.60 -8.23 -1.82
CA ASN A 75 -0.15 -8.43 -3.06
C ASN A 75 -1.11 -9.62 -2.97
N TRP A 76 -0.75 -10.64 -2.20
CA TRP A 76 -1.61 -11.79 -2.02
C TRP A 76 -2.87 -11.44 -1.24
N ILE A 77 -2.70 -10.77 -0.09
CA ILE A 77 -3.85 -10.32 0.71
C ILE A 77 -4.66 -9.26 -0.03
N ALA A 78 -4.02 -8.39 -0.82
CA ALA A 78 -4.73 -7.42 -1.66
C ALA A 78 -5.60 -8.08 -2.73
N GLU A 79 -5.13 -9.16 -3.35
CA GLU A 79 -5.96 -9.89 -4.30
C GLU A 79 -7.14 -10.60 -3.62
N ILE A 80 -6.92 -11.17 -2.44
CA ILE A 80 -7.99 -11.79 -1.63
C ILE A 80 -9.06 -10.77 -1.28
N VAL A 81 -8.68 -9.65 -0.66
CA VAL A 81 -9.60 -8.60 -0.22
C VAL A 81 -10.35 -8.00 -1.39
N TRP A 82 -9.68 -7.77 -2.52
CA TRP A 82 -10.34 -7.20 -3.70
C TRP A 82 -11.41 -8.13 -4.26
N ASN A 83 -11.15 -9.44 -4.32
CA ASN A 83 -12.16 -10.39 -4.78
C ASN A 83 -13.31 -10.55 -3.78
N LEU A 84 -13.05 -10.52 -2.47
CA LEU A 84 -14.10 -10.55 -1.45
C LEU A 84 -15.08 -9.37 -1.62
N VAL A 85 -14.56 -8.19 -1.93
CA VAL A 85 -15.32 -6.94 -1.95
C VAL A 85 -15.93 -6.64 -3.32
N HIS A 86 -15.16 -6.75 -4.41
CA HIS A 86 -15.56 -6.27 -5.74
C HIS A 86 -15.72 -7.36 -6.80
N ASN A 87 -15.29 -8.59 -6.55
CA ASN A 87 -15.35 -9.65 -7.55
C ASN A 87 -15.69 -11.02 -6.95
N PRO A 88 -16.79 -11.15 -6.19
CA PRO A 88 -17.13 -12.40 -5.52
C PRO A 88 -17.54 -13.50 -6.50
N ASP A 89 -18.06 -13.13 -7.67
CA ASP A 89 -18.61 -14.04 -8.68
C ASP A 89 -17.64 -14.27 -9.87
N MET A 90 -16.41 -13.74 -9.78
CA MET A 90 -15.33 -13.88 -10.76
C MET A 90 -15.63 -13.31 -12.16
N ASP A 91 -16.51 -12.32 -12.26
CA ASP A 91 -16.98 -11.70 -13.50
C ASP A 91 -16.64 -10.21 -13.65
N ASN A 92 -15.98 -9.61 -12.65
CA ASN A 92 -15.59 -8.21 -12.71
C ASN A 92 -14.45 -8.01 -13.74
N PRO A 93 -14.64 -7.19 -14.79
CA PRO A 93 -13.64 -6.99 -15.84
C PRO A 93 -12.35 -6.34 -15.32
N GLU A 94 -12.42 -5.59 -14.22
CA GLU A 94 -11.25 -4.98 -13.58
C GLU A 94 -10.34 -6.02 -12.91
N ALA A 95 -10.79 -7.28 -12.75
CA ALA A 95 -9.95 -8.37 -12.25
C ALA A 95 -8.71 -8.61 -13.13
N SER A 96 -8.76 -8.20 -14.41
CA SER A 96 -7.62 -8.25 -15.31
C SER A 96 -6.57 -7.16 -15.04
N LEU A 97 -6.95 -6.06 -14.39
CA LEU A 97 -6.05 -4.94 -14.09
C LEU A 97 -5.05 -5.29 -12.98
N SER A 98 -3.85 -4.70 -13.06
CA SER A 98 -2.87 -4.77 -11.97
C SER A 98 -3.48 -4.23 -10.67
N LEU A 99 -3.01 -4.76 -9.54
CA LEU A 99 -3.40 -4.29 -8.21
C LEU A 99 -3.19 -2.79 -8.04
N ASP A 100 -2.20 -2.19 -8.69
CA ASP A 100 -1.89 -0.76 -8.58
C ASP A 100 -2.99 0.14 -9.16
N TYR A 101 -3.83 -0.40 -10.07
CA TYR A 101 -5.02 0.30 -10.58
C TYR A 101 -6.25 0.12 -9.68
N ARG A 102 -6.24 -0.91 -8.84
CA ARG A 102 -7.35 -1.31 -7.97
C ARG A 102 -7.18 -0.82 -6.53
N TYR A 103 -5.94 -0.53 -6.14
CA TYR A 103 -5.55 -0.01 -4.84
C TYR A 103 -4.71 1.25 -5.00
N PRO A 104 -5.22 2.43 -4.64
CA PRO A 104 -4.36 3.56 -4.36
C PRO A 104 -3.32 3.20 -3.30
N PHE A 105 -2.04 3.43 -3.59
CA PHE A 105 -0.91 3.08 -2.74
C PHE A 105 -0.13 4.34 -2.37
N PHE A 106 -0.35 4.85 -1.16
CA PHE A 106 0.07 6.20 -0.78
C PHE A 106 1.59 6.34 -0.74
N ASP A 107 2.29 5.25 -0.41
CA ASP A 107 3.75 5.24 -0.33
C ASP A 107 4.41 5.52 -1.69
N VAL A 108 3.73 5.21 -2.80
CA VAL A 108 4.23 5.47 -4.17
C VAL A 108 4.39 6.97 -4.41
N ASP A 109 3.46 7.80 -3.91
CA ASP A 109 3.47 9.24 -4.16
C ASP A 109 4.78 9.88 -3.66
N PHE A 110 5.30 9.47 -2.51
CA PHE A 110 6.59 9.98 -2.02
C PHE A 110 7.80 9.18 -2.49
N ILE A 111 7.69 7.85 -2.70
CA ILE A 111 8.83 7.04 -3.19
C ILE A 111 9.24 7.45 -4.61
N PHE A 112 8.29 7.84 -5.46
CA PHE A 112 8.55 8.21 -6.85
C PHE A 112 8.68 9.72 -7.08
N ASP A 113 8.41 10.56 -6.08
CA ASP A 113 8.66 12.01 -6.15
C ASP A 113 10.12 12.36 -5.86
N VAL A 114 11.03 11.69 -6.57
CA VAL A 114 12.46 12.00 -6.59
C VAL A 114 12.98 12.11 -8.03
N SER A 115 14.12 12.76 -8.20
CA SER A 115 14.72 13.08 -9.49
C SER A 115 15.11 11.84 -10.30
N SER A 116 15.58 10.79 -9.62
CA SER A 116 16.01 9.54 -10.27
C SER A 116 14.86 8.60 -10.64
N SER A 117 13.66 8.83 -10.11
CA SER A 117 12.52 7.94 -10.32
C SER A 117 11.85 8.24 -11.67
N PRO A 118 11.38 7.20 -12.38
CA PRO A 118 10.60 7.40 -13.59
C PRO A 118 9.34 8.19 -13.24
N LYS A 119 8.99 9.14 -14.10
CA LYS A 119 7.76 9.91 -13.96
C LYS A 119 6.59 9.12 -14.54
N PHE A 120 5.39 9.36 -14.00
CA PHE A 120 4.18 8.77 -14.55
C PHE A 120 4.00 9.19 -16.01
N ASP A 121 3.72 8.21 -16.88
CA ASP A 121 3.39 8.48 -18.28
C ASP A 121 2.07 9.28 -18.35
N PRO A 122 2.07 10.52 -18.89
CA PRO A 122 0.86 11.33 -19.03
C PRO A 122 -0.24 10.67 -19.88
N GLU A 123 0.15 9.75 -20.76
CA GLU A 123 -0.72 8.94 -21.62
C GLU A 123 -0.93 7.51 -21.09
N GLY A 124 -0.30 7.17 -19.97
CA GLY A 124 -0.50 5.91 -19.28
C GLY A 124 -1.92 5.79 -18.72
N GLU A 125 -2.42 4.56 -18.62
CA GLU A 125 -3.80 4.31 -18.17
C GLU A 125 -4.06 4.83 -16.75
N LEU A 126 -3.03 4.87 -15.89
CA LEU A 126 -3.17 5.36 -14.53
C LEU A 126 -3.44 6.87 -14.51
N VAL A 127 -2.66 7.64 -15.28
CA VAL A 127 -2.86 9.09 -15.40
C VAL A 127 -4.17 9.41 -16.14
N LYS A 128 -4.54 8.62 -17.16
CA LYS A 128 -5.85 8.74 -17.81
C LYS A 128 -7.00 8.48 -16.84
N ARG A 129 -6.90 7.45 -15.99
CA ARG A 129 -7.86 7.16 -14.93
C ARG A 129 -7.93 8.33 -13.93
N PHE A 130 -6.78 8.84 -13.49
CA PHE A 130 -6.70 10.02 -12.62
C PHE A 130 -7.42 11.22 -13.24
N LYS A 131 -7.10 11.59 -14.49
CA LYS A 131 -7.71 12.76 -15.17
C LYS A 131 -9.23 12.65 -15.26
N ARG A 132 -9.79 11.44 -15.39
CA ARG A 132 -11.24 11.21 -15.38
C ARG A 132 -11.86 11.38 -14.00
N LEU A 133 -11.22 10.88 -12.95
CA LEU A 133 -11.76 10.87 -11.59
C LEU A 133 -11.49 12.16 -10.81
N CYS A 134 -10.39 12.84 -11.11
CA CYS A 134 -9.90 14.04 -10.43
C CYS A 134 -9.75 15.20 -11.44
N PRO A 135 -10.84 15.63 -12.12
CA PRO A 135 -10.73 16.62 -13.19
C PRO A 135 -10.18 17.95 -12.68
N GLY A 136 -9.14 18.46 -13.36
CA GLY A 136 -8.51 19.74 -13.04
C GLY A 136 -7.47 19.71 -11.92
N ARG A 137 -7.18 18.53 -11.33
CA ARG A 137 -6.10 18.39 -10.35
C ARG A 137 -4.77 17.99 -10.99
N ASP A 138 -3.67 18.29 -10.30
CA ASP A 138 -2.31 17.88 -10.71
C ASP A 138 -1.92 16.56 -10.02
N TYR A 139 -1.60 15.55 -10.83
CA TYR A 139 -1.19 14.24 -10.32
C TYR A 139 0.21 14.25 -9.68
N ASN A 140 1.03 15.29 -9.90
CA ASN A 140 2.32 15.44 -9.23
C ASN A 140 2.19 15.92 -7.77
N GLU A 141 0.99 16.28 -7.34
CA GLU A 141 0.67 16.67 -5.95
C GLU A 141 0.11 15.49 -5.13
N GLY A 142 0.27 14.25 -5.60
CA GLY A 142 -0.14 13.03 -4.91
C GLY A 142 -1.21 12.27 -5.69
N LEU A 143 -0.78 11.55 -6.73
CA LEU A 143 -1.66 10.82 -7.64
C LEU A 143 -2.51 9.82 -6.87
N HIS A 144 -1.90 8.99 -6.02
CA HIS A 144 -2.61 7.92 -5.31
C HIS A 144 -3.48 8.46 -4.19
N ILE A 145 -3.01 9.44 -3.41
CA ILE A 145 -3.81 10.07 -2.35
C ILE A 145 -5.08 10.69 -2.94
N GLN A 146 -4.95 11.45 -4.03
CA GLN A 146 -6.09 12.09 -4.68
C GLN A 146 -7.03 11.08 -5.37
N LEU A 147 -6.49 10.01 -5.97
CA LEU A 147 -7.32 8.91 -6.47
C LEU A 147 -8.16 8.30 -5.33
N ALA A 148 -7.55 8.07 -4.17
CA ALA A 148 -8.24 7.52 -3.01
C ALA A 148 -9.39 8.43 -2.53
N GLU A 149 -9.26 9.74 -2.62
CA GLU A 149 -10.37 10.67 -2.33
C GLU A 149 -11.54 10.50 -3.29
N ALA A 150 -11.25 10.30 -4.59
CA ALA A 150 -12.26 10.24 -5.65
C ALA A 150 -12.94 8.87 -5.82
N LEU A 151 -12.41 7.81 -5.22
CA LEU A 151 -12.99 6.46 -5.34
C LEU A 151 -14.32 6.33 -4.57
N PRO A 152 -15.28 5.55 -5.10
CA PRO A 152 -16.50 5.19 -4.39
C PRO A 152 -16.20 4.23 -3.23
N ASP A 153 -17.14 4.16 -2.30
CA ASP A 153 -17.07 3.22 -1.17
C ASP A 153 -17.49 1.79 -1.59
N PRO A 154 -16.97 0.74 -0.93
CA PRO A 154 -15.86 0.78 0.02
C PRO A 154 -14.51 1.01 -0.69
N ARG A 155 -13.65 1.85 -0.13
CA ARG A 155 -12.30 2.09 -0.69
C ARG A 155 -11.33 1.04 -0.18
N LEU A 156 -10.58 0.46 -1.11
CA LEU A 156 -9.49 -0.46 -0.79
C LEU A 156 -8.16 0.29 -0.90
N LEU A 157 -7.52 0.52 0.25
CA LEU A 157 -6.34 1.38 0.37
C LEU A 157 -5.12 0.53 0.72
N LYS A 158 -3.96 0.82 0.14
CA LYS A 158 -2.72 0.06 0.36
C LYS A 158 -1.64 0.98 0.92
N GLY A 159 -0.83 0.47 1.85
CA GLY A 159 0.27 1.23 2.41
C GLY A 159 1.32 0.38 3.13
N HIS A 160 2.49 0.97 3.34
CA HIS A 160 3.51 0.47 4.27
C HIS A 160 3.79 1.47 5.41
N THR A 161 3.25 2.69 5.28
CA THR A 161 3.40 3.74 6.27
C THR A 161 2.86 3.28 7.65
N PRO A 162 3.69 3.31 8.71
CA PRO A 162 3.28 2.96 10.07
C PRO A 162 2.06 3.74 10.53
N LEU A 163 1.13 3.07 11.21
CA LEU A 163 -0.11 3.69 11.73
C LEU A 163 0.16 4.88 12.66
N SER A 164 1.32 4.93 13.31
CA SER A 164 1.73 6.07 14.14
C SER A 164 1.95 7.36 13.34
N PHE A 165 2.11 7.28 12.01
CA PHE A 165 2.28 8.46 11.15
C PHE A 165 0.96 9.00 10.63
N TRP A 166 -0.14 8.27 10.83
CA TRP A 166 -1.48 8.70 10.44
C TRP A 166 -2.16 9.45 11.59
N ASN A 167 -3.24 10.17 11.29
CA ASN A 167 -4.13 10.64 12.34
C ASN A 167 -4.68 9.43 13.14
N PRO A 168 -4.69 9.48 14.48
CA PRO A 168 -5.17 8.38 15.32
C PRO A 168 -6.55 7.84 14.97
N ASN A 169 -7.44 8.69 14.43
CA ASN A 169 -8.79 8.33 14.01
C ASN A 169 -8.82 7.26 12.91
N VAL A 170 -7.71 7.03 12.20
CA VAL A 170 -7.63 5.99 11.14
C VAL A 170 -8.00 4.61 11.68
N LEU A 171 -7.63 4.29 12.94
CA LEU A 171 -7.94 3.01 13.60
C LEU A 171 -9.33 2.98 14.22
N GLU A 172 -9.94 4.14 14.45
CA GLU A 172 -11.29 4.24 15.00
C GLU A 172 -12.34 4.07 13.92
N LYS A 173 -12.08 4.60 12.72
CA LYS A 173 -13.05 4.66 11.63
C LYS A 173 -13.00 3.48 10.66
N ALA A 174 -11.81 3.04 10.27
CA ALA A 174 -11.64 2.10 9.16
C ALA A 174 -11.12 0.74 9.60
N LYS A 175 -11.36 -0.30 8.79
CA LYS A 175 -10.81 -1.64 8.99
C LYS A 175 -9.39 -1.72 8.45
N HIS A 176 -8.51 -2.39 9.19
CA HIS A 176 -7.10 -2.57 8.85
C HIS A 176 -6.75 -4.05 8.81
N VAL A 177 -6.18 -4.51 7.71
CA VAL A 177 -5.54 -5.82 7.58
C VAL A 177 -4.03 -5.59 7.62
N ARG A 178 -3.40 -5.90 8.76
CA ARG A 178 -2.03 -5.43 9.05
C ARG A 178 -1.23 -6.31 10.01
N LEU A 179 0.10 -6.19 9.90
CA LEU A 179 1.07 -6.48 10.95
C LEU A 179 1.19 -5.28 11.93
N ALA A 180 0.49 -5.32 13.06
CA ALA A 180 0.63 -4.36 14.18
C ALA A 180 0.32 -5.04 15.52
N TRP A 181 1.31 -5.73 16.08
CA TRP A 181 1.13 -6.58 17.26
C TRP A 181 0.57 -5.84 18.48
N GLU A 182 1.01 -4.61 18.71
CA GLU A 182 0.58 -3.79 19.85
C GLU A 182 -0.90 -3.43 19.80
N LYS A 183 -1.47 -3.30 18.60
CA LYS A 183 -2.87 -2.93 18.39
C LYS A 183 -3.75 -4.12 18.04
N ARG A 184 -3.23 -5.36 18.02
CA ARG A 184 -3.89 -6.59 17.49
C ARG A 184 -5.25 -6.94 18.09
N ASN A 185 -5.60 -6.36 19.23
CA ASN A 185 -6.89 -6.56 19.90
C ASN A 185 -7.94 -5.50 19.51
N ASN A 186 -7.59 -4.51 18.69
CA ASN A 186 -8.52 -3.51 18.19
C ASN A 186 -9.55 -4.18 17.25
N PRO A 187 -10.85 -3.94 17.42
CA PRO A 187 -11.90 -4.57 16.61
C PRO A 187 -11.82 -4.23 15.11
N ASN A 188 -11.15 -3.14 14.76
CA ASN A 188 -10.89 -2.68 13.39
C ASN A 188 -9.49 -3.08 12.90
N LEU A 189 -8.78 -3.99 13.58
CA LEU A 189 -7.49 -4.50 13.13
C LEU A 189 -7.46 -6.02 13.08
N LEU A 190 -7.32 -6.58 11.89
CA LEU A 190 -7.07 -7.99 11.67
C LEU A 190 -5.58 -8.26 11.48
N PHE A 191 -4.99 -8.94 12.45
CA PHE A 191 -3.62 -9.44 12.36
C PHE A 191 -3.60 -10.81 11.67
N LEU A 192 -2.73 -10.95 10.66
CA LEU A 192 -2.52 -12.17 9.86
C LEU A 192 -1.04 -12.50 9.75
N PHE A 193 -0.73 -13.79 9.71
CA PHE A 193 0.60 -14.30 9.36
C PHE A 193 0.58 -14.85 7.94
N TYR A 194 1.66 -14.62 7.21
CA TYR A 194 1.82 -15.14 5.84
C TYR A 194 1.84 -16.68 5.85
N GLU A 195 2.47 -17.26 6.86
CA GLU A 195 2.61 -18.70 7.07
C GLU A 195 1.23 -19.36 7.25
N ASP A 196 0.36 -18.77 8.07
CA ASP A 196 -1.00 -19.26 8.28
C ASP A 196 -1.83 -19.21 6.99
N LEU A 197 -1.66 -18.15 6.18
CA LEU A 197 -2.34 -18.00 4.90
C LEU A 197 -1.86 -19.05 3.88
N LYS A 198 -0.57 -19.42 3.95
CA LYS A 198 0.02 -20.48 3.13
C LYS A 198 -0.43 -21.88 3.56
N GLU A 199 -0.48 -22.14 4.86
CA GLU A 199 -0.85 -23.45 5.38
C GLU A 199 -2.34 -23.73 5.23
N ASN A 200 -3.20 -22.75 5.54
CA ASN A 200 -4.65 -22.91 5.62
C ASN A 200 -5.42 -21.79 4.90
N PRO A 201 -5.25 -21.62 3.58
CA PRO A 201 -5.74 -20.46 2.84
C PRO A 201 -7.25 -20.25 2.96
N LYS A 202 -8.06 -21.30 2.79
CA LYS A 202 -9.53 -21.20 2.91
C LYS A 202 -9.97 -20.70 4.29
N SER A 203 -9.32 -21.17 5.35
CA SER A 203 -9.62 -20.76 6.72
C SER A 203 -9.27 -19.29 6.95
N GLN A 204 -8.08 -18.86 6.52
CA GLN A 204 -7.66 -17.46 6.64
C GLN A 204 -8.52 -16.52 5.79
N ILE A 205 -8.92 -16.92 4.57
CA ILE A 205 -9.81 -16.13 3.72
C ILE A 205 -11.19 -15.98 4.37
N LYS A 206 -11.74 -17.04 4.98
CA LYS A 206 -12.98 -16.94 5.78
C LYS A 206 -12.84 -15.98 6.96
N LYS A 207 -11.70 -15.99 7.65
CA LYS A 207 -11.40 -15.05 8.74
C LYS A 207 -11.40 -13.59 8.24
N VAL A 208 -10.83 -13.34 7.06
CA VAL A 208 -10.84 -12.02 6.41
C VAL A 208 -12.26 -11.61 6.00
N ASP A 209 -13.02 -12.51 5.36
CA ASP A 209 -14.42 -12.29 4.97
C ASP A 209 -15.30 -11.90 6.16
N GLN A 210 -15.17 -12.63 7.28
CA GLN A 210 -15.90 -12.36 8.52
C GLN A 210 -15.54 -11.00 9.12
N PHE A 211 -14.25 -10.66 9.14
CA PHE A 211 -13.77 -9.38 9.66
C PHE A 211 -14.25 -8.20 8.80
N ILE A 212 -14.14 -8.31 7.48
CA ILE A 212 -14.61 -7.29 6.53
C ILE A 212 -16.15 -7.22 6.53
N GLY A 213 -16.84 -8.31 6.82
CA GLY A 213 -18.30 -8.38 6.88
C GLY A 213 -18.93 -8.57 5.51
N THR A 214 -18.18 -9.13 4.55
CA THR A 214 -18.68 -9.39 3.19
C THR A 214 -19.64 -10.59 3.15
N ASN A 215 -19.63 -11.49 4.13
CA ASN A 215 -20.56 -12.63 4.24
C ASN A 215 -20.64 -13.49 2.97
N ARG A 216 -19.48 -13.81 2.37
CA ARG A 216 -19.45 -14.59 1.12
C ARG A 216 -19.87 -16.04 1.35
N SER A 217 -20.52 -16.63 0.35
CA SER A 217 -20.86 -18.05 0.38
C SER A 217 -19.62 -18.95 0.29
N ASP A 218 -19.71 -20.19 0.76
CA ASP A 218 -18.60 -21.15 0.67
C ASP A 218 -18.12 -21.36 -0.77
N LYS A 219 -19.02 -21.31 -1.76
CA LYS A 219 -18.68 -21.38 -3.18
C LYS A 219 -17.86 -20.17 -3.64
N GLN A 220 -18.24 -18.97 -3.23
CA GLN A 220 -17.49 -17.74 -3.55
C GLN A 220 -16.11 -17.78 -2.88
N ILE A 221 -16.04 -18.22 -1.61
CA ILE A 221 -14.76 -18.41 -0.92
C ILE A 221 -13.89 -19.42 -1.66
N ASP A 222 -14.43 -20.54 -2.13
CA ASP A 222 -13.69 -21.54 -2.89
C ASP A 222 -13.14 -20.99 -4.22
N ASN A 223 -13.93 -20.17 -4.92
CA ASN A 223 -13.46 -19.48 -6.12
C ASN A 223 -12.29 -18.54 -5.80
N ILE A 224 -12.38 -17.78 -4.71
CA ILE A 224 -11.33 -16.85 -4.26
C ILE A 224 -10.06 -17.61 -3.88
N VAL A 225 -10.18 -18.73 -3.15
CA VAL A 225 -9.05 -19.61 -2.83
C VAL A 225 -8.35 -20.07 -4.12
N HIS A 226 -9.12 -20.47 -5.14
CA HIS A 226 -8.57 -20.91 -6.41
C HIS A 226 -7.84 -19.77 -7.15
N CYS A 227 -8.50 -18.62 -7.35
CA CYS A 227 -7.95 -17.51 -8.13
C CYS A 227 -6.83 -16.73 -7.42
N THR A 228 -6.67 -16.92 -6.11
CA THR A 228 -5.55 -16.35 -5.34
C THR A 228 -4.47 -17.37 -5.00
N SER A 229 -4.56 -18.59 -5.51
CA SER A 229 -3.50 -19.60 -5.34
C SER A 229 -2.18 -19.15 -5.99
N PHE A 230 -1.05 -19.62 -5.46
CA PHE A 230 0.28 -19.27 -6.01
C PHE A 230 0.40 -19.60 -7.49
N ASP A 231 -0.08 -20.76 -7.93
CA ASP A 231 0.00 -21.18 -9.33
C ASP A 231 -0.85 -20.29 -10.23
N TYR A 232 -2.06 -19.95 -9.80
CA TYR A 232 -2.93 -19.05 -10.54
C TYR A 232 -2.32 -17.65 -10.65
N MET A 233 -1.90 -17.07 -9.52
CA MET A 233 -1.32 -15.72 -9.48
C MET A 233 -0.01 -15.64 -10.27
N LYS A 234 0.83 -16.67 -10.20
CA LYS A 234 2.07 -16.76 -10.98
C LYS A 234 1.80 -16.85 -12.48
N LYS A 235 0.75 -17.57 -12.89
CA LYS A 235 0.32 -17.62 -14.30
C LYS A 235 -0.22 -16.25 -14.73
N LYS A 236 -1.13 -15.67 -13.96
CA LYS A 236 -1.72 -14.34 -14.21
C LYS A 236 -0.65 -13.25 -14.35
N SER A 237 0.37 -13.25 -13.49
CA SER A 237 1.47 -12.28 -13.55
C SER A 237 2.38 -12.43 -14.78
N LYS A 238 2.36 -13.57 -15.48
CA LYS A 238 3.08 -13.73 -16.76
C LYS A 238 2.24 -13.26 -17.95
N GLU A 239 0.93 -13.41 -17.85
CA GLU A 239 -0.03 -13.02 -18.89
C GLU A 239 -0.29 -11.51 -18.85
N ASN A 240 -0.37 -10.94 -17.64
CA ASN A 240 -0.43 -9.52 -17.40
C ASN A 240 0.96 -9.06 -16.98
N SER A 241 1.71 -8.44 -17.90
CA SER A 241 3.04 -7.89 -17.61
C SER A 241 3.03 -7.17 -16.26
N PRO A 242 4.00 -7.43 -15.35
CA PRO A 242 4.03 -6.81 -14.04
C PRO A 242 4.48 -5.34 -14.20
N LEU A 243 3.62 -4.50 -14.76
CA LEU A 243 3.85 -3.07 -14.76
C LEU A 243 3.37 -2.54 -13.41
N SER A 244 4.23 -2.82 -12.46
CA SER A 244 4.33 -2.22 -11.16
C SER A 244 4.81 -0.75 -11.36
N PHE A 245 4.01 0.04 -12.09
CA PHE A 245 4.40 1.34 -12.71
C PHE A 245 5.41 1.17 -13.85
N ASP A 246 4.96 0.76 -15.03
CA ASP A 246 5.77 0.71 -16.27
C ASP A 246 7.14 -0.01 -16.13
N GLY A 247 7.22 -1.01 -15.26
CA GLY A 247 8.45 -1.81 -15.04
C GLY A 247 9.39 -1.27 -13.96
N ALA A 248 9.06 -0.13 -13.32
CA ALA A 248 9.93 0.56 -12.37
C ALA A 248 10.05 -0.11 -10.99
N LEU A 249 8.97 -0.69 -10.46
CA LEU A 249 9.01 -1.38 -9.16
C LEU A 249 9.62 -2.78 -9.23
N CYS A 250 9.59 -3.46 -10.38
CA CYS A 250 10.07 -4.84 -10.47
C CYS A 250 11.57 -4.96 -10.18
N GLU A 251 12.36 -3.95 -10.57
CA GLU A 251 13.80 -3.91 -10.28
C GLU A 251 14.07 -3.37 -8.87
N THR A 252 13.27 -2.44 -8.39
CA THR A 252 13.52 -1.76 -7.11
C THR A 252 13.00 -2.55 -5.91
N GLU A 253 11.82 -3.20 -5.94
CA GLU A 253 11.27 -3.99 -4.82
C GLU A 253 12.12 -5.20 -4.39
N THR A 254 13.12 -5.60 -5.17
CA THR A 254 14.04 -6.68 -4.78
C THR A 254 15.04 -6.23 -3.71
N GLN A 255 15.14 -4.91 -3.44
CA GLN A 255 16.07 -4.36 -2.44
C GLN A 255 15.40 -3.56 -1.31
N LEU A 256 14.14 -3.17 -1.41
CA LEU A 256 13.56 -2.12 -0.55
C LEU A 256 12.91 -2.66 0.73
N MET A 257 13.29 -2.05 1.86
CA MET A 257 12.61 -2.08 3.17
C MET A 257 12.85 -3.31 4.07
N LEU A 258 14.10 -3.73 4.22
CA LEU A 258 14.54 -4.25 5.52
C LEU A 258 15.05 -3.06 6.34
N ASN A 259 14.42 -2.83 7.49
CA ASN A 259 14.97 -2.00 8.55
C ASN A 259 16.36 -2.58 8.91
N PRO A 260 17.48 -1.88 8.69
CA PRO A 260 18.81 -2.41 9.00
C PRO A 260 19.06 -2.54 10.51
N TYR A 261 18.07 -2.27 11.37
CA TYR A 261 18.17 -2.31 12.84
C TYR A 261 17.18 -3.28 13.51
N LEU A 262 16.63 -4.25 12.76
CA LEU A 262 16.00 -5.43 13.36
C LEU A 262 17.00 -6.60 13.32
N GLU A 263 18.07 -6.47 14.10
CA GLU A 263 18.80 -7.58 14.72
C GLU A 263 18.50 -7.59 16.22
#